data_AF-A0AAV9RXT7-F1
#
_entry.id   AF-A0AAV9RXT7-F1
#
_cell.length_a   1.000
_cell.length_b   1.000
_cell.length_c   1.000
_cell.angle_alpha   90.00
_cell.angle_beta   90.00
_cell.angle_gamma   90.00
#
_symmetry.space_group_name_H-M   'P 1'
#
loop_
_entity.id
_entity.type
_entity.pdbx_description
1 polymer ?
#
loop_
_entity_poly.entity_id
_entity_poly.type
_entity_poly.pdbx_seq_one_letter_code
_entity_poly.pdbx_strand_id
1 'polypeptide(L)' 'MNVARFTYSDDPHYGPFLESVNGLAGKPEDHTYWELLVKTPGGNIIRPNVGIGCYIPNQNEQIIFNFTKW' A
#
# COMPACT_ATOMS: atom_id res chain seq x y z
N MET A 1 14.17 -0.10 -17.00
CA MET A 1 13.66 -0.20 -15.61
C MET A 1 12.20 0.20 -15.65
N ASN A 2 11.31 -0.61 -15.09
CA ASN A 2 9.91 -0.23 -14.96
C ASN A 2 9.79 0.68 -13.73
N VAL A 3 9.38 1.93 -13.94
CA VAL A 3 9.12 2.88 -12.86
C VAL A 3 7.68 2.67 -12.41
N ALA A 4 7.48 2.34 -11.13
CA ALA A 4 6.15 2.31 -10.54
C ALA A 4 5.65 3.75 -10.35
N ARG A 5 4.44 4.05 -10.85
CA ARG A 5 3.77 5.34 -10.66
C ARG A 5 2.73 5.22 -9.56
N PHE A 6 2.67 6.21 -8.69
CA PHE A 6 1.73 6.23 -7.57
C PHE A 6 0.98 7.55 -7.56
N THR A 7 -0.28 7.53 -7.12
CA THR A 7 -1.00 8.73 -6.70
C THR A 7 -1.47 8.56 -5.27
N TYR A 8 -1.51 9.66 -4.53
CA TYR A 8 -1.94 9.68 -3.14
C TYR A 8 -2.63 11.01 -2.85
N SER A 9 -3.51 10.99 -1.84
CA SER A 9 -4.05 12.17 -1.19
C SER A 9 -3.54 12.25 0.24
N ASP A 10 -3.39 13.47 0.76
CA ASP A 10 -3.08 13.69 2.17
C ASP A 10 -4.36 13.73 2.98
N ASP A 11 -4.54 12.77 3.89
CA ASP A 11 -5.63 12.79 4.87
C ASP A 11 -5.17 13.52 6.14
N PRO A 12 -5.93 14.49 6.66
CA PRO A 12 -5.53 15.29 7.83
C PRO A 12 -5.47 14.49 9.14
N HIS A 13 -6.07 13.31 9.22
CA HIS A 13 -6.09 12.44 10.40
C HIS A 13 -5.16 11.24 10.24
N TYR A 14 -5.00 10.71 9.02
CA TYR A 14 -4.31 9.45 8.75
C TYR A 14 -3.03 9.59 7.93
N GLY A 15 -2.75 10.78 7.38
CA GLY A 15 -1.62 11.02 6.49
C GLY A 15 -1.84 10.50 5.07
N PRO A 16 -0.78 10.20 4.32
CA PRO A 16 -0.88 9.81 2.91
C PRO A 16 -1.70 8.53 2.70
N PHE A 17 -2.78 8.65 1.91
CA PHE A 17 -3.61 7.55 1.46
C PHE A 17 -3.25 7.16 0.02
N LEU A 18 -2.91 5.88 -0.20
CA LEU A 18 -2.55 5.38 -1.52
C LEU A 18 -3.80 5.21 -2.41
N GLU A 19 -3.90 6.03 -3.45
CA GLU A 19 -5.05 6.01 -4.36
C GLU A 19 -4.86 5.06 -5.52
N SER A 20 -3.69 5.12 -6.19
CA SER A 20 -3.41 4.31 -7.37
C SER A 20 -1.97 3.81 -7.47
N VAL A 21 -1.82 2.65 -8.12
CA VAL A 21 -0.53 2.11 -8.56
C VAL A 21 -0.62 1.86 -10.07
N ASN A 22 0.31 2.43 -10.83
CA ASN A 22 0.39 2.33 -12.29
C ASN A 22 -0.93 2.69 -13.00
N GLY A 23 -1.68 3.66 -12.46
CA GLY A 23 -2.94 4.15 -13.04
C GLY A 23 -4.18 3.34 -12.68
N LEU A 24 -4.06 2.24 -11.95
CA LEU A 24 -5.21 1.53 -11.40
C LEU A 24 -5.53 2.09 -10.01
N ALA A 25 -6.66 2.78 -9.89
CA ALA A 25 -7.13 3.37 -8.64
C ALA A 25 -8.09 2.43 -7.89
N GLY A 26 -8.13 2.57 -6.57
CA GLY A 26 -9.23 2.05 -5.76
C GLY A 26 -10.56 2.70 -6.14
N LYS A 27 -11.66 1.96 -6.01
CA LYS A 27 -13.01 2.44 -6.29
C LYS A 27 -13.97 2.05 -5.16
N PRO A 28 -14.43 3.01 -4.35
CA PRO A 28 -15.33 2.73 -3.22
C PRO A 28 -16.64 2.05 -3.58
N GLU A 29 -17.22 2.39 -4.72
CA GLU A 29 -18.48 1.78 -5.18
C GLU A 29 -18.30 0.29 -5.54
N ASP A 30 -17.08 -0.11 -5.90
CA ASP A 30 -16.72 -1.51 -6.23
C ASP A 30 -16.08 -2.23 -5.04
N HIS A 31 -15.97 -1.56 -3.89
CA HIS A 31 -15.27 -2.00 -2.70
C HIS A 31 -13.83 -2.40 -3.00
N THR A 32 -13.08 -1.61 -3.77
CA THR A 32 -11.68 -1.92 -4.15
C THR A 32 -10.68 -0.89 -3.64
N TYR A 33 -9.55 -1.36 -3.12
CA TYR A 33 -8.48 -0.51 -2.58
C TYR A 33 -7.10 -1.14 -2.74
N TRP A 34 -6.05 -0.35 -2.49
CA TRP A 34 -4.69 -0.83 -2.37
C TRP A 34 -4.33 -1.08 -0.91
N GLU A 35 -4.04 -2.34 -0.60
CA GLU A 35 -3.63 -2.79 0.73
C GLU A 35 -2.10 -2.83 0.84
N LEU A 36 -1.56 -2.30 1.94
CA LEU A 36 -0.15 -2.45 2.30
C LEU A 36 0.06 -3.80 2.98
N LEU A 37 0.86 -4.66 2.34
CA LEU A 37 1.36 -5.91 2.89
C LEU A 37 2.90 -5.87 2.92
N VAL A 38 3.48 -6.59 3.87
CA VAL A 38 4.93 -6.71 4.00
C VAL A 38 5.27 -8.17 4.12
N LYS A 39 6.17 -8.64 3.26
CA LYS A 39 6.77 -9.97 3.39
C LYS A 39 8.11 -9.83 4.11
N THR A 40 8.21 -10.48 5.26
CA THR A 40 9.43 -10.52 6.06
C THR A 40 10.50 -11.39 5.40
N PRO A 41 11.78 -11.28 5.80
CA PRO A 41 12.85 -12.13 5.28
C PRO A 41 12.59 -13.64 5.48
N GLY A 42 11.84 -14.01 6.52
CA GLY A 42 11.40 -15.39 6.79
C GLY A 42 10.25 -15.87 5.91
N GLY A 43 9.71 -15.01 5.03
CA GLY A 43 8.64 -15.33 4.10
C GLY A 43 7.22 -15.08 4.62
N ASN A 44 7.05 -14.70 5.88
CA ASN A 44 5.74 -14.38 6.46
C ASN A 44 5.20 -13.08 5.88
N ILE A 45 3.91 -13.05 5.54
CA ILE A 45 3.22 -11.84 5.09
C ILE A 45 2.45 -11.27 6.27
N ILE A 46 2.70 -10.00 6.58
CA ILE A 46 1.97 -9.24 7.60
C ILE A 46 1.25 -8.05 6.96
N ARG A 47 0.14 -7.65 7.58
CA ARG A 47 -0.57 -6.41 7.27
C ARG A 47 -0.27 -5.41 8.40
N PRO A 48 0.57 -4.39 8.17
CA PRO A 48 0.81 -3.36 9.17
C PRO A 48 -0.49 -2.68 9.60
N ASN A 49 -0.56 -2.27 10.87
CA ASN A 49 -1.68 -1.48 11.39
C ASN A 49 -1.48 0.03 11.18
N VAL A 50 -0.64 0.40 10.20
CA VAL A 50 -0.29 1.78 9.84
C VAL A 50 -0.30 1.95 8.32
N GLY A 51 -0.47 3.19 7.85
CA GLY A 51 -0.46 3.52 6.42
C GLY A 51 0.94 3.65 5.82
N ILE A 52 0.97 3.93 4.51
CA ILE A 52 2.21 4.01 3.71
C ILE A 52 3.16 5.13 4.13
N GLY A 53 2.65 6.19 4.75
CA GLY A 53 3.47 7.29 5.27
C GLY A 53 4.12 7.01 6.64
N CYS A 54 3.66 5.99 7.36
CA CYS A 54 4.10 5.70 8.73
C CYS A 54 4.92 4.41 8.83
N TYR A 55 4.80 3.51 7.85
CA TYR A 55 5.54 2.27 7.86
C TYR A 55 7.03 2.50 7.57
N ILE A 56 7.90 2.03 8.46
CA ILE A 56 9.36 2.08 8.30
C ILE A 56 9.85 0.67 7.92
N PRO A 57 10.29 0.44 6.67
CA PRO A 57 10.77 -0.87 6.25
C PRO A 57 12.08 -1.26 6.94
N ASN A 58 12.21 -2.54 7.27
CA ASN A 58 13.46 -3.16 7.66
C ASN A 58 14.22 -3.69 6.44
N GLN A 59 15.51 -3.98 6.64
CA GLN A 59 16.34 -4.58 5.61
C GLN A 59 15.74 -5.91 5.13
N ASN A 60 15.72 -6.12 3.81
CA ASN A 60 15.27 -7.34 3.13
C ASN A 60 13.76 -7.64 3.27
N GLU A 61 12.96 -6.70 3.76
CA GLU A 61 11.51 -6.79 3.61
C GLU A 61 11.09 -6.49 2.17
N GLN A 62 10.06 -7.19 1.72
CA GLN A 62 9.41 -6.90 0.44
C GLN A 62 8.07 -6.20 0.70
N ILE A 63 7.98 -4.95 0.27
CA ILE A 63 6.73 -4.17 0.30
C ILE A 63 5.83 -4.62 -0.85
N ILE A 64 4.58 -4.89 -0.54
CA ILE A 64 3.57 -5.38 -1.48
C ILE A 64 2.37 -4.44 -1.40
N PHE A 65 2.04 -3.81 -2.53
CA PHE A 65 0.75 -3.15 -2.70
C PHE A 65 -0.20 -4.13 -3.38
N ASN A 66 -1.20 -4.59 -2.64
CA ASN A 66 -2.16 -5.60 -3.09
C ASN A 66 -3.48 -4.93 -3.46
N PHE A 67 -3.90 -5.00 -4.73
CA PHE A 67 -5.22 -4.49 -5.14
C PHE A 67 -6.29 -5.52 -4.76
N THR A 68 -7.14 -5.16 -3.81
CA THR A 68 -8.06 -6.10 -3.17
C THR A 68 -9.39 -5.44 -2.84
N LYS A 69 -10.29 -6.21 -2.21
CA LYS A 69 -11.60 -5.75 -1.75
C LYS A 69 -11.73 -5.71 -0.23
N TRP A 70 -12.63 -4.86 0.27
CA TRP A 70 -13.07 -4.84 1.68
C TRP A 70 -14.54 -5.23 1.83
#